data_AF-A0A2P6NNH1-F1
#
_entry.id   AF-A0A2P6NNH1-F1
#
_cell.length_a   1.000
_cell.length_b   1.000
_cell.length_c   1.000
_cell.angle_alpha   90.00
_cell.angle_beta   90.00
_cell.angle_gamma   90.00
#
_symmetry.space_group_name_H-M   'P 1'
#
loop_
_entity.id
_entity.type
_entity.pdbx_description
1 polymer ?
#
loop_
_entity_poly.entity_id
_entity_poly.type
_entity_poly.pdbx_seq_one_letter_code
_entity_poly.pdbx_strand_id
1 'polypeptide(L)'
;MNRPDLIGESGNLEMIRWMYNDPVEGLPIVDWPDSKRSKMSIVASSAAGMGHIPIIAWFKERGLIDQLVGTLMYVGAGVRGRIDVIKWLEENEIPQIPGGFVFNDFAGSLSTLEWARTQDIDSISSLTTIYESAMYAGCLPDTDTLDKYELPEDCPPYEIIQMAIDHKLITKDSVMHMYVGSPMDFSFLQWMHERGVLHADFVKEAAARDHLGILQWAVENDYPFDGQSIDAAIECGSPDVLEWLVDKCDVKEEQVYERIVCGSVSNESERPRQFNLLGFEWLLQRKWKKSEEEVQRCIQREWRGSAEREWMTRFWMNGIEESGNKRSTKKRKNK
;
A
#
# COMPACT_ATOMS: atom_id res chain seq x y z
N MET A 1 -18.47 -0.89 36.67
CA MET A 1 -17.52 -1.83 36.02
C MET A 1 -17.13 -1.26 34.67
N ASN A 2 -15.94 -0.64 34.59
CA ASN A 2 -15.47 0.09 33.39
C ASN A 2 -14.50 -0.71 32.51
N ARG A 3 -14.23 -1.98 32.84
CA ARG A 3 -13.27 -2.87 32.13
C ARG A 3 -13.90 -4.22 31.78
N PRO A 4 -14.67 -4.32 30.67
CA PRO A 4 -15.29 -5.57 30.22
C PRO A 4 -14.29 -6.62 29.73
N ASP A 5 -13.12 -6.16 29.28
CA ASP A 5 -11.94 -6.97 28.91
C ASP A 5 -11.52 -7.93 30.03
N LEU A 6 -11.39 -7.43 31.27
CA LEU A 6 -10.98 -8.23 32.42
C LEU A 6 -11.94 -9.39 32.73
N ILE A 7 -13.22 -9.25 32.40
CA ILE A 7 -14.22 -10.31 32.61
C ILE A 7 -13.96 -11.45 31.62
N GLY A 8 -13.75 -11.11 30.34
CA GLY A 8 -13.37 -12.08 29.32
C GLY A 8 -12.02 -12.74 29.63
N GLU A 9 -11.04 -11.96 30.09
CA GLU A 9 -9.71 -12.49 30.44
C GLU A 9 -9.75 -13.46 31.63
N SER A 10 -10.64 -13.23 32.60
CA SER A 10 -10.74 -14.03 33.82
C SER A 10 -11.16 -15.48 33.60
N GLY A 11 -11.80 -15.80 32.47
CA GLY A 11 -12.33 -17.14 32.19
C GLY A 11 -13.51 -17.55 33.07
N ASN A 12 -14.08 -16.63 33.87
CA ASN A 12 -15.15 -16.94 34.80
C ASN A 12 -16.53 -16.98 34.10
N LEU A 13 -16.88 -18.16 33.58
CA LEU A 13 -18.15 -18.40 32.91
C LEU A 13 -19.36 -18.10 33.81
N GLU A 14 -19.30 -18.45 35.09
CA GLU A 14 -20.40 -18.21 36.05
C GLU A 14 -20.64 -16.71 36.26
N MET A 15 -19.59 -15.89 36.29
CA MET A 15 -19.72 -14.43 36.33
C MET A 15 -20.37 -13.89 35.04
N ILE A 16 -20.01 -14.42 33.88
CA ILE A 16 -20.61 -14.04 32.59
C ILE A 16 -22.09 -14.42 32.57
N ARG A 17 -22.43 -15.65 32.95
CA ARG A 17 -23.81 -16.13 33.08
C ARG A 17 -24.64 -15.20 33.96
N TRP A 18 -24.11 -14.89 35.14
CA TRP A 18 -24.74 -13.97 36.08
C TRP A 18 -24.95 -12.56 35.52
N MET A 19 -23.98 -12.04 34.76
CA MET A 19 -24.09 -10.74 34.09
C MET A 19 -25.14 -10.68 32.98
N TYR A 20 -25.54 -11.84 32.44
CA TYR A 20 -26.56 -11.97 31.41
C TYR A 20 -27.90 -12.46 31.96
N ASN A 21 -28.12 -12.29 33.27
CA ASN A 21 -29.33 -12.66 33.99
C ASN A 21 -29.64 -14.17 33.94
N ASP A 22 -28.62 -15.02 33.74
CA ASP A 22 -28.73 -16.47 33.90
C ASP A 22 -28.59 -16.81 35.40
N PRO A 23 -29.46 -17.65 35.98
CA PRO A 23 -29.37 -17.99 37.39
C PRO A 23 -28.11 -18.82 37.66
N VAL A 24 -27.32 -18.34 38.62
CA VAL A 24 -26.07 -18.96 39.09
C VAL A 24 -26.17 -19.20 40.59
N GLU A 25 -25.83 -20.41 41.02
CA GLU A 25 -25.91 -20.81 42.42
C GLU A 25 -24.99 -19.94 43.29
N GLY A 26 -25.54 -19.38 44.38
CA GLY A 26 -24.80 -18.54 45.32
C GLY A 26 -24.65 -17.06 44.92
N LEU A 27 -25.17 -16.63 43.77
CA LEU A 27 -25.18 -15.22 43.36
C LEU A 27 -26.58 -14.59 43.46
N PRO A 28 -26.69 -13.31 43.87
CA PRO A 28 -27.99 -12.64 44.02
C PRO A 28 -28.60 -12.33 42.66
N ILE A 29 -29.93 -12.34 42.54
CA ILE A 29 -30.62 -11.91 41.32
C ILE A 29 -30.47 -10.38 41.20
N VAL A 30 -29.73 -9.94 40.19
CA VAL A 30 -29.47 -8.52 39.91
C VAL A 30 -29.93 -8.24 38.49
N ASP A 31 -30.71 -7.17 38.29
CA ASP A 31 -31.09 -6.72 36.95
C ASP A 31 -30.01 -5.79 36.39
N TRP A 32 -29.21 -6.30 35.47
CA TRP A 32 -28.09 -5.55 34.90
C TRP A 32 -28.55 -4.58 33.80
N PRO A 33 -28.00 -3.35 33.73
CA PRO A 33 -28.33 -2.39 32.68
C PRO A 33 -28.00 -2.93 31.28
N ASP A 34 -28.87 -2.68 30.29
CA ASP A 34 -28.70 -3.10 28.89
C ASP A 34 -27.39 -2.62 28.25
N SER A 35 -26.82 -1.51 28.74
CA SER A 35 -25.51 -0.98 28.33
C SER A 35 -24.32 -1.91 28.60
N LYS A 36 -24.53 -3.03 29.30
CA LYS A 36 -23.53 -4.09 29.45
C LYS A 36 -23.60 -5.15 28.35
N ARG A 37 -24.76 -5.39 27.73
CA ARG A 37 -24.89 -6.27 26.55
C ARG A 37 -24.13 -5.72 25.35
N SER A 38 -24.03 -4.40 25.23
CA SER A 38 -23.22 -3.75 24.18
C SER A 38 -21.71 -3.96 24.31
N LYS A 39 -21.22 -4.52 25.43
CA LYS A 39 -19.81 -4.84 25.66
C LYS A 39 -19.47 -6.32 25.44
N MET A 40 -20.44 -7.10 24.94
CA MET A 40 -20.29 -8.53 24.66
C MET A 40 -19.12 -8.83 23.73
N SER A 41 -18.99 -8.06 22.65
CA SER A 41 -17.91 -8.22 21.67
C SER A 41 -16.52 -8.16 22.30
N ILE A 42 -16.32 -7.27 23.28
CA ILE A 42 -15.06 -7.13 24.02
C ILE A 42 -14.84 -8.36 24.91
N VAL A 43 -15.86 -8.80 25.66
CA VAL A 43 -15.76 -10.00 26.51
C VAL A 43 -15.43 -11.25 25.68
N ALA A 44 -16.14 -11.43 24.56
CA ALA A 44 -15.95 -12.50 23.60
C ALA A 44 -14.53 -12.51 23.00
N SER A 45 -14.06 -11.34 22.53
CA SER A 45 -12.71 -11.18 21.98
C SER A 45 -11.62 -11.49 23.01
N SER A 46 -11.74 -10.97 24.23
CA SER A 46 -10.79 -11.25 25.32
C SER A 46 -10.82 -12.72 25.75
N ALA A 47 -11.99 -13.35 25.80
CA ALA A 47 -12.12 -14.78 26.09
C ALA A 47 -11.46 -15.63 25.01
N ALA A 48 -11.64 -15.29 23.73
CA ALA A 48 -10.97 -15.94 22.61
C ALA A 48 -9.44 -15.78 22.69
N GLY A 49 -8.94 -14.58 22.96
CA GLY A 49 -7.51 -14.35 23.14
C GLY A 49 -6.90 -15.13 24.32
N MET A 50 -7.66 -15.34 25.40
CA MET A 50 -7.17 -16.10 26.55
C MET A 50 -7.38 -17.61 26.43
N GLY A 51 -8.02 -18.12 25.37
CA GLY A 51 -8.22 -19.55 25.17
C GLY A 51 -9.47 -20.11 25.86
N HIS A 52 -10.40 -19.26 26.31
CA HIS A 52 -11.55 -19.68 27.11
C HIS A 52 -12.71 -20.19 26.23
N ILE A 53 -12.50 -21.31 25.53
CA ILE A 53 -13.49 -21.95 24.65
C ILE A 53 -14.88 -22.14 25.32
N PRO A 54 -15.00 -22.53 26.61
CA PRO A 54 -16.32 -22.67 27.24
C PRO A 54 -17.17 -21.39 27.21
N ILE A 55 -16.55 -20.22 27.28
CA ILE A 55 -17.24 -18.94 27.19
C ILE A 55 -17.72 -18.68 25.75
N ILE A 56 -16.87 -18.99 24.77
CA ILE A 56 -17.20 -18.83 23.35
C ILE A 56 -18.36 -19.77 22.95
N ALA A 57 -18.31 -21.02 23.40
CA ALA A 57 -19.37 -22.00 23.20
C ALA A 57 -20.69 -21.52 23.80
N TRP A 58 -20.66 -20.96 25.01
CA TRP A 58 -21.85 -20.40 25.66
C TRP A 58 -22.46 -19.22 24.88
N PHE A 59 -21.63 -18.33 24.32
CA PHE A 59 -22.13 -17.26 23.43
C PHE A 59 -22.76 -17.83 22.15
N LYS A 60 -22.14 -18.88 21.57
CA LYS A 60 -22.65 -19.55 20.36
C LYS A 60 -24.03 -20.18 20.58
N GLU A 61 -24.20 -20.94 21.67
CA GLU A 61 -25.45 -21.64 22.00
C GLU A 61 -26.65 -20.69 22.13
N ARG A 62 -26.41 -19.44 22.53
CA ARG A 62 -27.45 -18.42 22.68
C ARG A 62 -27.67 -17.56 21.44
N GLY A 63 -26.97 -17.84 20.34
CA GLY A 63 -27.06 -17.06 19.11
C GLY A 63 -26.59 -15.61 19.27
N LEU A 64 -25.63 -15.37 20.18
CA LEU A 64 -25.14 -14.04 20.51
C LEU A 64 -23.94 -13.61 19.64
N ILE A 65 -23.50 -14.47 18.72
CA ILE A 65 -22.33 -14.24 17.86
C ILE A 65 -22.82 -13.84 16.48
N ASP A 66 -22.78 -12.54 16.19
CA ASP A 66 -22.91 -12.02 14.83
C ASP A 66 -21.54 -11.96 14.12
N GLN A 67 -21.53 -11.54 12.85
CA GLN A 67 -20.30 -11.43 12.06
C GLN A 67 -19.25 -10.50 12.69
N LEU A 68 -19.66 -9.43 13.38
CA LEU A 68 -18.73 -8.51 14.02
C LEU A 68 -18.10 -9.16 15.26
N VAL A 69 -18.93 -9.76 16.12
CA VAL A 69 -18.46 -10.45 17.32
C VAL A 69 -17.53 -11.61 16.95
N GLY A 70 -17.89 -12.40 15.94
CA GLY A 70 -17.03 -13.49 15.48
C GLY A 70 -15.70 -12.98 14.91
N THR A 71 -15.71 -11.96 14.05
CA THR A 71 -14.46 -11.31 13.58
C THR A 71 -13.55 -10.91 14.73
N LEU A 72 -14.10 -10.29 15.79
CA LEU A 72 -13.33 -9.87 16.95
C LEU A 72 -12.82 -11.04 17.81
N MET A 73 -13.48 -12.20 17.79
CA MET A 73 -12.96 -13.42 18.41
C MET A 73 -11.74 -13.96 17.66
N TYR A 74 -11.78 -13.99 16.32
CA TYR A 74 -10.61 -14.36 15.51
C TYR A 74 -9.44 -13.41 15.74
N VAL A 75 -9.68 -12.09 15.73
CA VAL A 75 -8.66 -11.07 16.05
C VAL A 75 -8.08 -11.27 17.45
N GLY A 76 -8.94 -11.44 18.47
CA GLY A 76 -8.49 -11.67 19.84
C GLY A 76 -7.61 -12.91 19.98
N ALA A 77 -7.98 -14.00 19.32
CA ALA A 77 -7.19 -15.23 19.24
C ALA A 77 -5.86 -15.00 18.49
N GLY A 78 -5.89 -14.28 17.37
CA GLY A 78 -4.70 -13.91 16.60
C GLY A 78 -3.67 -13.12 17.41
N VAL A 79 -4.12 -12.09 18.14
CA VAL A 79 -3.25 -11.18 18.91
C VAL A 79 -2.52 -11.94 20.02
N ARG A 80 -3.14 -13.02 20.53
CA ARG A 80 -2.61 -13.86 21.61
C ARG A 80 -2.02 -15.18 21.10
N GLY A 81 -1.93 -15.39 19.80
CA GLY A 81 -1.33 -16.59 19.22
C GLY A 81 -2.11 -17.89 19.39
N ARG A 82 -3.42 -17.81 19.61
CA ARG A 82 -4.30 -18.94 19.90
C ARG A 82 -4.79 -19.63 18.64
N ILE A 83 -3.90 -20.34 17.96
CA ILE A 83 -4.27 -21.12 16.77
C ILE A 83 -5.28 -22.24 17.08
N ASP A 84 -5.25 -22.76 18.30
CA ASP A 84 -6.23 -23.72 18.82
C ASP A 84 -7.65 -23.13 18.86
N VAL A 85 -7.78 -21.88 19.30
CA VAL A 85 -9.07 -21.16 19.29
C VAL A 85 -9.52 -20.86 17.87
N ILE A 86 -8.62 -20.39 16.99
CA ILE A 86 -8.96 -20.12 15.59
C ILE A 86 -9.51 -21.38 14.91
N LYS A 87 -8.84 -22.53 15.06
CA LYS A 87 -9.34 -23.81 14.55
C LYS A 87 -10.71 -24.16 15.13
N TRP A 88 -10.91 -23.95 16.43
CA TRP A 88 -12.21 -24.18 17.05
C TRP A 88 -13.30 -23.27 16.46
N LEU A 89 -13.01 -21.99 16.21
CA LEU A 89 -13.95 -21.05 15.60
C LEU A 89 -14.36 -21.50 14.18
N GLU A 90 -13.40 -22.00 13.39
CA GLU A 90 -13.63 -22.54 12.05
C GLU A 90 -14.48 -23.82 12.08
N GLU A 91 -14.11 -24.80 12.92
CA GLU A 91 -14.86 -26.06 13.12
C GLU A 91 -16.30 -25.82 13.55
N ASN A 92 -16.54 -24.69 14.22
CA ASN A 92 -17.84 -24.29 14.73
C ASN A 92 -18.59 -23.32 13.82
N GLU A 93 -18.08 -23.04 12.63
CA GLU A 93 -18.68 -22.14 11.63
C GLU A 93 -19.06 -20.78 12.22
N ILE A 94 -18.20 -20.25 13.09
CA ILE A 94 -18.43 -18.93 13.70
C ILE A 94 -18.42 -17.85 12.61
N PRO A 95 -19.48 -17.02 12.50
CA PRO A 95 -19.59 -16.05 11.42
C PRO A 95 -18.51 -14.97 11.54
N GLN A 96 -17.89 -14.61 10.42
CA GLN A 96 -16.92 -13.52 10.32
C GLN A 96 -17.29 -12.57 9.18
N ILE A 97 -16.75 -11.36 9.22
CA ILE A 97 -16.86 -10.39 8.11
C ILE A 97 -15.81 -10.78 7.07
N PRO A 98 -16.20 -11.10 5.82
CA PRO A 98 -15.24 -11.36 4.75
C PRO A 98 -14.31 -10.16 4.55
N GLY A 99 -13.00 -10.38 4.56
CA GLY A 99 -12.00 -9.30 4.49
C GLY A 99 -11.96 -8.38 5.71
N GLY A 100 -12.61 -8.75 6.83
CA GLY A 100 -12.64 -7.96 8.07
C GLY A 100 -11.38 -8.08 8.93
N PHE A 101 -10.33 -8.73 8.42
CA PHE A 101 -9.10 -8.99 9.16
C PHE A 101 -7.99 -8.04 8.76
N VAL A 102 -7.16 -7.69 9.73
CA VAL A 102 -5.87 -7.03 9.48
C VAL A 102 -4.78 -8.06 9.75
N PHE A 103 -3.86 -8.23 8.81
CA PHE A 103 -2.81 -9.25 8.93
C PHE A 103 -1.98 -9.13 10.23
N ASN A 104 -1.73 -7.90 10.70
CA ASN A 104 -1.00 -7.61 11.94
C ASN A 104 -1.67 -8.17 13.19
N ASP A 105 -2.99 -8.32 13.18
CA ASP A 105 -3.73 -8.82 14.33
C ASP A 105 -3.34 -10.27 14.64
N PHE A 106 -2.73 -10.99 13.70
CA PHE A 106 -2.38 -12.39 13.84
C PHE A 106 -0.90 -12.62 14.16
N ALA A 107 -0.16 -11.57 14.51
CA ALA A 107 1.25 -11.62 14.87
C ALA A 107 1.55 -12.28 16.23
N GLY A 108 0.51 -12.69 16.98
CA GLY A 108 0.65 -13.32 18.30
C GLY A 108 1.20 -14.76 18.29
N SER A 109 1.42 -15.38 17.12
CA SER A 109 2.24 -16.59 16.94
C SER A 109 2.56 -16.81 15.46
N LEU A 110 3.60 -17.61 15.15
CA LEU A 110 3.86 -18.02 13.76
C LEU A 110 2.68 -18.77 13.15
N SER A 111 2.03 -19.65 13.91
CA SER A 111 0.89 -20.44 13.40
C SER A 111 -0.33 -19.58 13.06
N THR A 112 -0.58 -18.51 13.82
CA THR A 112 -1.66 -17.56 13.51
C THR A 112 -1.32 -16.66 12.32
N LEU A 113 -0.04 -16.28 12.14
CA LEU A 113 0.42 -15.59 10.94
C LEU A 113 0.28 -16.46 9.68
N GLU A 114 0.67 -17.73 9.77
CA GLU A 114 0.49 -18.69 8.67
C GLU A 114 -0.99 -18.87 8.32
N TRP A 115 -1.86 -18.94 9.33
CA TRP A 115 -3.30 -18.96 9.11
C TRP A 115 -3.78 -17.68 8.40
N ALA A 116 -3.36 -16.49 8.84
CA ALA A 116 -3.75 -15.23 8.22
C ALA A 116 -3.38 -15.15 6.72
N ARG A 117 -2.28 -15.79 6.30
CA ARG A 117 -1.90 -15.89 4.88
C ARG A 117 -2.88 -16.70 4.04
N THR A 118 -3.54 -17.69 4.64
CA THR A 118 -4.54 -18.51 3.93
C THR A 118 -5.83 -17.74 3.67
N GLN A 119 -6.05 -16.63 4.38
CA GLN A 119 -7.31 -15.87 4.34
C GLN A 119 -7.30 -14.75 3.29
N ASP A 120 -6.28 -14.66 2.44
CA ASP A 120 -6.14 -13.64 1.38
C ASP A 120 -6.35 -12.20 1.91
N ILE A 121 -5.75 -11.92 3.08
CA ILE A 121 -5.88 -10.62 3.74
C ILE A 121 -4.96 -9.62 3.05
N ASP A 122 -5.55 -8.60 2.40
CA ASP A 122 -4.83 -7.49 1.80
C ASP A 122 -3.96 -6.78 2.85
N SER A 123 -2.64 -6.98 2.76
CA SER A 123 -1.67 -6.41 3.70
C SER A 123 -1.44 -4.93 3.41
N ILE A 124 -2.28 -4.05 3.96
CA ILE A 124 -2.07 -2.58 3.88
C ILE A 124 -0.95 -2.12 4.84
N SER A 125 -0.47 -2.99 5.75
CA SER A 125 0.61 -2.67 6.69
C SER A 125 2.00 -2.97 6.11
N SER A 126 2.99 -2.16 6.51
CA SER A 126 4.39 -2.45 6.25
C SER A 126 4.78 -3.77 6.93
N LEU A 127 5.48 -4.65 6.20
CA LEU A 127 6.02 -5.91 6.70
C LEU A 127 6.94 -5.72 7.91
N THR A 128 7.58 -4.55 8.03
CA THR A 128 8.33 -4.14 9.22
C THR A 128 7.45 -4.11 10.46
N THR A 129 6.26 -3.51 10.37
CA THR A 129 5.31 -3.39 11.50
C THR A 129 4.77 -4.76 11.94
N ILE A 130 4.59 -5.69 11.00
CA ILE A 130 4.19 -7.08 11.30
C ILE A 130 5.29 -7.75 12.13
N TYR A 131 6.54 -7.61 11.71
CA TYR A 131 7.67 -8.22 12.38
C TYR A 131 7.93 -7.64 13.77
N GLU A 132 7.87 -6.31 13.91
CA GLU A 132 7.91 -5.62 15.20
C GLU A 132 6.84 -6.16 16.15
N SER A 133 5.60 -6.31 15.66
CA SER A 133 4.48 -6.83 16.47
C SER A 133 4.73 -8.28 16.91
N ALA A 134 5.25 -9.13 16.02
CA ALA A 134 5.57 -10.53 16.33
C ALA A 134 6.75 -10.64 17.33
N MET A 135 7.75 -9.75 17.23
CA MET A 135 8.82 -9.65 18.21
C MET A 135 8.31 -9.25 19.59
N TYR A 136 7.50 -8.18 19.67
CA TYR A 136 6.91 -7.73 20.94
C TYR A 136 6.02 -8.80 21.59
N ALA A 137 5.36 -9.62 20.77
CA ALA A 137 4.55 -10.72 21.25
C ALA A 137 5.37 -11.97 21.65
N GLY A 138 6.69 -12.00 21.43
CA GLY A 138 7.56 -13.13 21.79
C GLY A 138 7.35 -14.38 20.92
N CYS A 139 6.95 -14.19 19.67
CA CYS A 139 6.42 -15.24 18.79
C CYS A 139 7.44 -15.88 17.86
N LEU A 140 8.69 -15.46 17.96
CA LEU A 140 9.80 -15.89 17.12
C LEU A 140 10.66 -16.88 17.90
N PRO A 141 11.26 -17.89 17.24
CA PRO A 141 12.14 -18.85 17.91
C PRO A 141 13.27 -18.13 18.63
N ASP A 142 13.68 -18.66 19.78
CA ASP A 142 14.71 -18.12 20.68
C ASP A 142 15.90 -17.55 19.89
N THR A 143 15.84 -16.25 19.61
CA THR A 143 17.02 -15.47 19.36
C THR A 143 17.56 -15.21 20.75
N ASP A 144 18.49 -16.05 21.16
CA ASP A 144 19.11 -16.16 22.49
C ASP A 144 19.88 -14.87 22.93
N THR A 145 19.45 -13.69 22.46
CA THR A 145 20.03 -12.36 22.67
C THR A 145 19.02 -11.22 22.79
N LEU A 146 17.71 -11.43 22.62
CA LEU A 146 16.69 -10.37 22.81
C LEU A 146 16.08 -10.45 24.21
N ASP A 147 16.95 -10.44 25.21
CA ASP A 147 16.55 -10.48 26.61
C ASP A 147 15.80 -9.19 26.97
N LYS A 148 14.49 -9.36 27.19
CA LYS A 148 13.64 -8.63 28.15
C LYS A 148 13.80 -7.10 28.22
N TYR A 149 12.73 -6.46 27.75
CA TYR A 149 12.38 -5.05 27.92
C TYR A 149 13.10 -4.10 26.95
N GLU A 150 12.30 -3.56 26.05
CA GLU A 150 12.58 -2.44 25.13
C GLU A 150 13.41 -2.87 23.91
N LEU A 151 12.75 -2.95 22.74
CA LEU A 151 13.47 -2.69 21.49
C LEU A 151 14.21 -1.36 21.71
N PRO A 152 15.51 -1.26 21.41
CA PRO A 152 16.17 0.04 21.40
C PRO A 152 15.29 0.97 20.56
N GLU A 153 15.08 2.21 21.01
CA GLU A 153 14.39 3.25 20.22
C GLU A 153 15.04 3.40 18.82
N ASP A 154 16.24 2.86 18.65
CA ASP A 154 17.05 2.79 17.44
C ASP A 154 17.33 1.35 16.91
N CYS A 155 16.41 0.39 17.02
CA CYS A 155 16.59 -0.87 16.28
C CYS A 155 16.59 -0.56 14.77
N PRO A 156 17.72 -0.72 14.07
CA PRO A 156 17.84 -0.22 12.72
C PRO A 156 16.88 -1.02 11.82
N PRO A 157 16.11 -0.37 10.94
CA PRO A 157 15.09 -1.02 10.12
C PRO A 157 15.60 -2.28 9.38
N TYR A 158 16.88 -2.31 9.02
CA TYR A 158 17.54 -3.43 8.34
C TYR A 158 17.62 -4.73 9.15
N GLU A 159 17.81 -4.70 10.47
CA GLU A 159 17.89 -5.92 11.28
C GLU A 159 16.51 -6.59 11.38
N ILE A 160 15.47 -5.80 11.68
CA ILE A 160 14.07 -6.25 11.71
C ILE A 160 13.68 -6.85 10.35
N ILE A 161 14.04 -6.17 9.26
CA ILE A 161 13.76 -6.64 7.90
C ILE A 161 14.57 -7.90 7.57
N GLN A 162 15.83 -8.01 8.01
CA GLN A 162 16.63 -9.23 7.82
C GLN A 162 15.99 -10.42 8.52
N MET A 163 15.58 -10.26 9.77
CA MET A 163 14.93 -11.33 10.51
C MET A 163 13.58 -11.71 9.83
N ALA A 164 12.83 -10.73 9.32
CA ALA A 164 11.63 -11.00 8.53
C ALA A 164 11.91 -11.79 7.24
N ILE A 165 13.05 -11.57 6.59
CA ILE A 165 13.52 -12.37 5.44
C ILE A 165 13.87 -13.80 5.88
N ASP A 166 14.59 -13.95 6.99
CA ASP A 166 15.03 -15.24 7.52
C ASP A 166 13.85 -16.14 7.86
N HIS A 167 12.80 -15.56 8.44
CA HIS A 167 11.53 -16.22 8.75
C HIS A 167 10.56 -16.34 7.57
N LYS A 168 10.99 -15.98 6.34
CA LYS A 168 10.17 -16.04 5.12
C LYS A 168 8.88 -15.22 5.21
N LEU A 169 8.90 -14.16 6.01
CA LEU A 169 7.84 -13.16 6.08
C LEU A 169 7.96 -12.17 4.92
N ILE A 170 9.19 -11.79 4.59
CA ILE A 170 9.53 -11.07 3.37
C ILE A 170 10.08 -12.05 2.35
N THR A 171 9.48 -12.07 1.18
CA THR A 171 9.87 -12.88 0.04
C THR A 171 9.92 -12.01 -1.21
N LYS A 172 10.41 -12.55 -2.32
CA LYS A 172 10.37 -11.86 -3.61
C LYS A 172 8.96 -11.46 -4.06
N ASP A 173 7.92 -12.11 -3.54
CA ASP A 173 6.50 -11.84 -3.87
C ASP A 173 5.88 -10.80 -2.92
N SER A 174 6.64 -10.35 -1.92
CA SER A 174 6.21 -9.35 -0.95
C SER A 174 6.27 -7.94 -1.56
N VAL A 175 5.11 -7.37 -1.87
CA VAL A 175 4.99 -5.98 -2.32
C VAL A 175 5.29 -5.03 -1.16
N MET A 176 6.29 -4.18 -1.32
CA MET A 176 6.62 -3.13 -0.36
C MET A 176 6.03 -1.80 -0.83
N HIS A 177 4.97 -1.34 -0.15
CA HIS A 177 4.41 -0.01 -0.41
C HIS A 177 5.37 1.07 0.11
N MET A 178 6.11 1.69 -0.80
CA MET A 178 6.84 2.92 -0.51
C MET A 178 5.85 4.09 -0.53
N TYR A 179 5.71 4.81 0.59
CA TYR A 179 4.84 5.98 0.65
C TYR A 179 5.33 7.07 -0.32
N VAL A 180 4.38 7.62 -1.11
CA VAL A 180 4.59 8.76 -2.02
C VAL A 180 5.03 9.98 -1.19
N GLY A 181 6.33 10.19 -1.08
CA GLY A 181 6.93 11.24 -0.25
C GLY A 181 8.15 10.80 0.58
N SER A 182 8.30 9.50 0.88
CA SER A 182 9.51 8.97 1.49
C SER A 182 10.65 8.94 0.46
N PRO A 183 11.89 9.33 0.79
CA PRO A 183 13.01 9.18 -0.14
C PRO A 183 13.17 7.71 -0.56
N MET A 184 13.32 7.46 -1.86
CA MET A 184 13.63 6.13 -2.36
C MET A 184 15.11 5.84 -2.07
N ASP A 185 15.38 5.12 -0.99
CA ASP A 185 16.75 4.78 -0.59
C ASP A 185 17.30 3.71 -1.54
N PHE A 186 18.17 4.13 -2.46
CA PHE A 186 18.80 3.22 -3.41
C PHE A 186 19.64 2.14 -2.72
N SER A 187 20.28 2.47 -1.58
CA SER A 187 21.07 1.51 -0.79
C SER A 187 20.17 0.42 -0.22
N PHE A 188 18.96 0.80 0.21
CA PHE A 188 17.95 -0.14 0.69
C PHE A 188 17.49 -1.09 -0.42
N LEU A 189 17.21 -0.57 -1.62
CA LEU A 189 16.83 -1.39 -2.78
C LEU A 189 17.94 -2.39 -3.13
N GLN A 190 19.19 -1.93 -3.21
CA GLN A 190 20.34 -2.81 -3.46
C GLN A 190 20.47 -3.89 -2.39
N TRP A 191 20.33 -3.51 -1.12
CA TRP A 191 20.37 -4.44 0.01
C TRP A 191 19.29 -5.53 -0.06
N MET A 192 18.07 -5.19 -0.49
CA MET A 192 16.98 -6.16 -0.70
C MET A 192 17.22 -7.04 -1.93
N HIS A 193 17.78 -6.48 -3.00
CA HIS A 193 18.13 -7.22 -4.21
C HIS A 193 19.21 -8.28 -3.95
N GLU A 194 20.27 -7.94 -3.21
CA GLU A 194 21.33 -8.87 -2.81
C GLU A 194 20.81 -10.08 -2.04
N ARG A 195 19.66 -9.94 -1.37
CA ARG A 195 18.97 -10.99 -0.61
C ARG A 195 17.93 -11.76 -1.42
N GLY A 196 17.71 -11.36 -2.67
CA GLY A 196 16.74 -11.99 -3.57
C GLY A 196 15.29 -11.80 -3.14
N VAL A 197 14.98 -10.72 -2.41
CA VAL A 197 13.63 -10.44 -1.90
C VAL A 197 13.01 -9.14 -2.43
N LEU A 198 13.74 -8.37 -3.24
CA LEU A 198 13.20 -7.14 -3.83
C LEU A 198 12.17 -7.47 -4.92
N HIS A 199 10.90 -7.14 -4.67
CA HIS A 199 9.81 -7.19 -5.66
C HIS A 199 9.92 -6.05 -6.68
N ALA A 200 9.46 -6.25 -7.92
CA ALA A 200 9.66 -5.30 -9.02
C ALA A 200 8.82 -4.00 -8.97
N ASP A 201 7.86 -3.89 -8.06
CA ASP A 201 6.93 -2.74 -8.01
C ASP A 201 7.63 -1.39 -7.76
N PHE A 202 8.84 -1.39 -7.20
CA PHE A 202 9.63 -0.17 -7.04
C PHE A 202 9.91 0.53 -8.38
N VAL A 203 9.95 -0.21 -9.49
CA VAL A 203 10.30 0.32 -10.82
C VAL A 203 9.28 1.36 -11.29
N LYS A 204 7.99 1.09 -11.07
CA LYS A 204 6.91 2.03 -11.41
C LYS A 204 7.00 3.31 -10.57
N GLU A 205 7.29 3.17 -9.28
CA GLU A 205 7.46 4.31 -8.39
C GLU A 205 8.72 5.12 -8.73
N ALA A 206 9.82 4.45 -9.11
CA ALA A 206 11.04 5.11 -9.56
C ALA A 206 10.81 5.91 -10.85
N ALA A 207 9.98 5.38 -11.76
CA ALA A 207 9.56 6.06 -12.98
C ALA A 207 8.72 7.30 -12.70
N ALA A 208 7.72 7.19 -11.82
CA ALA A 208 6.88 8.32 -11.42
C ALA A 208 7.64 9.43 -10.69
N ARG A 209 8.81 9.12 -10.13
CA ARG A 209 9.64 10.04 -9.34
C ARG A 209 10.91 10.52 -10.03
N ASP A 210 11.06 10.23 -11.33
CA ASP A 210 12.20 10.69 -12.13
C ASP A 210 13.56 10.21 -11.57
N HIS A 211 13.63 8.96 -11.11
CA HIS A 211 14.84 8.36 -10.55
C HIS A 211 15.62 7.55 -11.60
N LEU A 212 16.20 8.25 -12.60
CA LEU A 212 16.91 7.63 -13.72
C LEU A 212 17.95 6.58 -13.31
N GLY A 213 18.79 6.87 -12.31
CA GLY A 213 19.83 5.93 -11.87
C GLY A 213 19.26 4.61 -11.32
N ILE A 214 18.11 4.67 -10.64
CA ILE A 214 17.42 3.48 -10.12
C ILE A 214 16.77 2.70 -11.27
N LEU A 215 16.19 3.38 -12.25
CA LEU A 215 15.62 2.76 -13.45
C LEU A 215 16.68 2.04 -14.30
N GLN A 216 17.84 2.68 -14.50
CA GLN A 216 18.98 2.08 -15.19
C GLN A 216 19.44 0.82 -14.47
N TRP A 217 19.66 0.92 -13.16
CA TRP A 217 20.04 -0.23 -12.33
C TRP A 217 18.98 -1.34 -12.37
N ALA A 218 17.69 -1.00 -12.37
CA ALA A 218 16.62 -1.98 -12.45
C ALA A 218 16.67 -2.77 -13.77
N VAL A 219 16.81 -2.07 -14.91
CA VAL A 219 16.94 -2.70 -16.24
C VAL A 219 18.20 -3.56 -16.35
N GLU A 220 19.33 -3.10 -15.79
CA GLU A 220 20.59 -3.86 -15.76
C GLU A 220 20.51 -5.14 -14.93
N ASN A 221 19.59 -5.21 -13.96
CA ASN A 221 19.37 -6.36 -13.09
C ASN A 221 18.11 -7.16 -13.46
N ASP A 222 17.66 -7.06 -14.72
CA ASP A 222 16.54 -7.80 -15.31
C ASP A 222 15.18 -7.58 -14.61
N TYR A 223 15.01 -6.46 -13.88
CA TYR A 223 13.69 -6.09 -13.37
C TYR A 223 12.76 -5.70 -14.52
N PRO A 224 11.48 -6.10 -14.48
CA PRO A 224 10.53 -5.80 -15.53
C PRO A 224 10.29 -4.29 -15.61
N PHE A 225 10.61 -3.73 -16.76
CA PHE A 225 10.30 -2.35 -17.12
C PHE A 225 9.17 -2.35 -18.14
N ASP A 226 7.95 -2.47 -17.65
CA ASP A 226 6.74 -2.71 -18.44
C ASP A 226 6.12 -1.42 -19.01
N GLY A 227 5.06 -1.59 -19.80
CA GLY A 227 4.35 -0.45 -20.41
C GLY A 227 3.83 0.56 -19.39
N GLN A 228 3.37 0.12 -18.21
CA GLN A 228 2.91 1.04 -17.16
C GLN A 228 4.07 1.87 -16.59
N SER A 229 5.22 1.26 -16.40
CA SER A 229 6.43 1.94 -15.91
C SER A 229 6.97 2.93 -16.94
N ILE A 230 6.95 2.56 -18.22
CA ILE A 230 7.30 3.46 -19.34
C ILE A 230 6.33 4.64 -19.41
N ASP A 231 5.03 4.40 -19.29
CA ASP A 231 4.01 5.45 -19.31
C ASP A 231 4.22 6.46 -18.16
N ALA A 232 4.48 5.96 -16.94
CA ALA A 232 4.78 6.79 -15.78
C ALA A 232 6.08 7.61 -15.97
N ALA A 233 7.12 6.99 -16.53
CA ALA A 233 8.38 7.67 -16.84
C ALA A 233 8.19 8.77 -17.88
N ILE A 234 7.32 8.58 -18.88
CA ILE A 234 7.00 9.60 -19.86
C ILE A 234 6.20 10.76 -19.24
N GLU A 235 5.23 10.44 -18.37
CA GLU A 235 4.35 11.42 -17.74
C GLU A 235 5.04 12.26 -16.66
N CYS A 236 6.08 11.74 -15.99
CA CYS A 236 6.70 12.40 -14.84
C CYS A 236 8.21 12.66 -14.99
N GLY A 237 8.87 12.00 -15.94
CA GLY A 237 10.32 12.03 -16.09
C GLY A 237 10.86 13.33 -16.67
N SER A 238 12.10 13.62 -16.31
CA SER A 238 12.93 14.67 -16.89
C SER A 238 13.33 14.35 -18.34
N PRO A 239 13.83 15.36 -19.08
CA PRO A 239 14.47 15.14 -20.37
C PRO A 239 15.52 14.02 -20.37
N ASP A 240 16.28 13.85 -19.28
CA ASP A 240 17.30 12.80 -19.15
C ASP A 240 16.68 11.39 -19.15
N VAL A 241 15.54 11.21 -18.45
CA VAL A 241 14.79 9.95 -18.49
C VAL A 241 14.23 9.70 -19.88
N LEU A 242 13.66 10.71 -20.54
CA LEU A 242 13.11 10.54 -21.88
C LEU A 242 14.19 10.22 -22.93
N GLU A 243 15.35 10.84 -22.83
CA GLU A 243 16.50 10.53 -23.68
C GLU A 243 16.95 9.08 -23.47
N TRP A 244 17.05 8.64 -22.22
CA TRP A 244 17.34 7.25 -21.92
C TRP A 244 16.28 6.29 -22.49
N LEU A 245 14.99 6.60 -22.36
CA LEU A 245 13.90 5.78 -22.91
C LEU A 245 14.00 5.62 -24.44
N VAL A 246 14.24 6.72 -25.16
CA VAL A 246 14.31 6.69 -26.62
C VAL A 246 15.59 6.02 -27.10
N ASP A 247 16.74 6.34 -26.50
CA ASP A 247 18.03 5.90 -27.00
C ASP A 247 18.42 4.49 -26.52
N LYS A 248 17.91 4.05 -25.35
CA LYS A 248 18.28 2.76 -24.73
C LYS A 248 17.13 1.78 -24.61
N CYS A 249 15.89 2.24 -24.48
CA CYS A 249 14.72 1.37 -24.33
C CYS A 249 13.88 1.23 -25.62
N ASP A 250 14.35 1.78 -26.75
CA ASP A 250 13.68 1.75 -28.07
C ASP A 250 12.24 2.30 -28.04
N VAL A 251 11.97 3.23 -27.13
CA VAL A 251 10.70 3.94 -27.07
C VAL A 251 10.64 4.94 -28.22
N LYS A 252 9.56 4.92 -29.01
CA LYS A 252 9.40 5.83 -30.14
C LYS A 252 9.02 7.23 -29.69
N GLU A 253 9.56 8.26 -30.34
CA GLU A 253 9.21 9.66 -30.08
C GLU A 253 7.70 9.92 -30.26
N GLU A 254 7.03 9.21 -31.17
CA GLU A 254 5.57 9.28 -31.32
C GLU A 254 4.82 8.73 -30.09
N GLN A 255 5.33 7.68 -29.46
CA GLN A 255 4.75 7.12 -28.24
C GLN A 255 4.91 8.10 -27.07
N VAL A 256 6.08 8.74 -26.96
CA VAL A 256 6.34 9.80 -25.97
C VAL A 256 5.35 10.95 -26.16
N TYR A 257 5.18 11.41 -27.40
CA TYR A 257 4.22 12.45 -27.75
C TYR A 257 2.79 12.09 -27.34
N GLU A 258 2.30 10.93 -27.79
CA GLU A 258 0.92 10.49 -27.55
C GLU A 258 0.62 10.40 -26.05
N ARG A 259 1.56 9.87 -25.27
CA ARG A 259 1.42 9.72 -23.82
C ARG A 259 1.42 11.06 -23.09
N ILE A 260 2.35 11.97 -23.40
CA ILE A 260 2.36 13.33 -22.83
C ILE A 260 1.03 14.06 -23.10
N VAL A 261 0.50 13.93 -24.32
CA VAL A 261 -0.77 14.57 -24.74
C VAL A 261 -2.02 13.87 -24.20
N CYS A 262 -1.95 12.57 -23.90
CA CYS A 262 -3.05 11.84 -23.24
C CYS A 262 -3.07 12.06 -21.73
N GLY A 263 -1.90 12.07 -21.07
CA GLY A 263 -1.76 12.31 -19.64
C GLY A 263 -2.21 13.72 -19.20
N SER A 264 -2.27 14.68 -20.13
CA SER A 264 -2.79 16.02 -19.88
C SER A 264 -4.32 16.11 -19.82
N VAL A 265 -5.04 15.04 -20.19
CA VAL A 265 -6.52 14.98 -20.18
C VAL A 265 -6.94 14.17 -18.96
N SER A 266 -7.15 14.85 -17.83
CA SER A 266 -7.67 14.19 -16.63
C SER A 266 -9.09 13.66 -16.87
N ASN A 267 -9.31 12.36 -16.73
CA ASN A 267 -10.64 11.86 -16.38
C ASN A 267 -11.01 12.42 -15.01
N GLU A 268 -12.25 12.87 -14.83
CA GLU A 268 -12.78 13.59 -13.65
C GLU A 268 -12.64 12.84 -12.29
N SER A 269 -12.05 11.65 -12.29
CA SER A 269 -11.95 10.73 -11.14
C SER A 269 -10.54 10.59 -10.53
N GLU A 270 -9.48 11.08 -11.17
CA GLU A 270 -8.11 11.08 -10.60
C GLU A 270 -7.59 12.51 -10.46
N ARG A 271 -6.77 12.77 -9.42
CA ARG A 271 -6.09 14.06 -9.23
C ARG A 271 -5.41 14.46 -10.56
N PRO A 272 -5.51 15.73 -11.00
CA PRO A 272 -4.93 16.13 -12.27
C PRO A 272 -3.43 15.86 -12.26
N ARG A 273 -2.96 14.90 -13.08
CA ARG A 273 -1.53 14.67 -13.30
C ARG A 273 -0.97 15.93 -13.94
N GLN A 274 0.10 16.48 -13.36
CA GLN A 274 0.73 17.69 -13.87
C GLN A 274 1.27 17.41 -15.28
N PHE A 275 0.94 18.28 -16.24
CA PHE A 275 1.45 18.17 -17.61
C PHE A 275 2.98 18.21 -17.65
N ASN A 276 3.61 17.20 -18.25
CA ASN A 276 5.07 17.15 -18.44
C ASN A 276 5.53 18.13 -19.52
N LEU A 277 5.54 19.43 -19.19
CA LEU A 277 5.97 20.49 -20.09
C LEU A 277 7.43 20.34 -20.50
N LEU A 278 8.31 19.96 -19.57
CA LEU A 278 9.74 19.77 -19.85
C LEU A 278 9.98 18.64 -20.85
N GLY A 279 9.26 17.53 -20.68
CA GLY A 279 9.29 16.43 -21.63
C GLY A 279 8.75 16.81 -23.00
N PHE A 280 7.69 17.62 -23.04
CA PHE A 280 7.16 18.16 -24.29
C PHE A 280 8.17 19.08 -24.99
N GLU A 281 8.79 20.01 -24.26
CA GLU A 281 9.84 20.89 -24.77
C GLU A 281 11.01 20.11 -25.36
N TRP A 282 11.51 19.11 -24.62
CA TRP A 282 12.57 18.22 -25.08
C TRP A 282 12.22 17.53 -26.41
N LEU A 283 10.99 17.00 -26.52
CA LEU A 283 10.54 16.31 -27.72
C LEU A 283 10.48 17.24 -28.94
N LEU A 284 10.07 18.50 -28.73
CA LEU A 284 10.02 19.51 -29.79
C LEU A 284 11.41 19.94 -30.23
N GLN A 285 12.36 20.08 -29.30
CA GLN A 285 13.77 20.36 -29.63
C GLN A 285 14.33 19.28 -30.57
N ARG A 286 14.09 18.00 -30.27
CA ARG A 286 14.53 16.87 -31.12
C ARG A 286 13.85 16.85 -32.47
N LYS A 287 12.52 16.94 -32.49
CA LYS A 287 11.73 16.89 -33.73
C LYS A 287 12.09 18.00 -34.71
N TRP A 288 12.34 19.21 -34.21
CA TRP A 288 12.61 20.38 -35.05
C TRP A 288 14.07 20.76 -35.16
N LYS A 289 14.96 20.10 -34.40
CA LYS A 289 16.39 20.43 -34.34
C LYS A 289 16.62 21.89 -33.97
N LYS A 290 15.90 22.34 -32.94
CA LYS A 290 15.87 23.73 -32.45
C LYS A 290 16.44 23.80 -31.04
N SER A 291 16.98 24.96 -30.67
CA SER A 291 17.48 25.15 -29.31
C SER A 291 16.33 25.25 -28.30
N GLU A 292 16.63 24.98 -27.03
CA GLU A 292 15.69 25.14 -25.93
C GLU A 292 15.05 26.54 -25.92
N GLU A 293 15.85 27.59 -26.13
CA GLU A 293 15.37 28.97 -26.12
C GLU A 293 14.47 29.30 -27.31
N GLU A 294 14.67 28.67 -28.46
CA GLU A 294 13.76 28.81 -29.61
C GLU A 294 12.40 28.16 -29.32
N VAL A 295 12.41 26.96 -28.73
CA VAL A 295 11.20 26.21 -28.36
C VAL A 295 10.43 26.94 -27.27
N GLN A 296 11.08 27.32 -26.17
CA GLN A 296 10.46 28.04 -25.05
C GLN A 296 9.87 29.38 -25.48
N ARG A 297 10.57 30.17 -26.30
CA ARG A 297 10.02 31.43 -26.86
C ARG A 297 8.76 31.19 -27.67
N CYS A 298 8.72 30.11 -28.46
CA CYS A 298 7.55 29.81 -29.25
C CYS A 298 6.37 29.35 -28.38
N ILE A 299 6.63 28.50 -27.37
CA ILE A 299 5.61 28.09 -26.41
C ILE A 299 5.07 29.30 -25.66
N GLN A 300 5.93 30.17 -25.11
CA GLN A 300 5.49 31.39 -24.41
C GLN A 300 4.64 32.32 -25.28
N ARG A 301 4.92 32.40 -26.58
CA ARG A 301 4.14 33.22 -27.53
C ARG A 301 2.74 32.66 -27.77
N GLU A 302 2.59 31.34 -27.79
CA GLU A 302 1.35 30.67 -28.22
C GLU A 302 0.54 30.08 -27.06
N TRP A 303 1.16 29.83 -25.91
CA TRP A 303 0.55 29.28 -24.73
C TRP A 303 -0.39 30.30 -24.07
N ARG A 304 -1.69 29.97 -24.06
CA ARG A 304 -2.75 30.82 -23.49
C ARG A 304 -3.24 30.38 -22.11
N GLY A 305 -2.52 29.48 -21.46
CA GLY A 305 -2.83 29.05 -20.09
C GLY A 305 -3.68 27.78 -19.96
N SER A 306 -4.03 27.11 -21.06
CA SER A 306 -4.65 25.78 -21.04
C SER A 306 -3.85 24.81 -21.90
N ALA A 307 -3.50 23.64 -21.33
CA ALA A 307 -2.86 22.52 -22.01
C ALA A 307 -3.87 21.80 -22.93
N GLU A 308 -4.52 22.54 -23.82
CA GLU A 308 -5.53 21.97 -24.71
C GLU A 308 -4.86 21.01 -25.70
N ARG A 309 -5.36 19.77 -25.75
CA ARG A 309 -4.91 18.72 -26.69
C ARG A 309 -4.83 19.24 -28.13
N GLU A 310 -5.72 20.15 -28.52
CA GLU A 310 -5.72 20.78 -29.84
C GLU A 310 -4.49 21.67 -30.08
N TRP A 311 -4.05 22.44 -29.07
CA TRP A 311 -2.83 23.25 -29.16
C TRP A 311 -1.60 22.36 -29.34
N MET A 312 -1.44 21.34 -28.51
CA MET A 312 -0.32 20.39 -28.60
C MET A 312 -0.29 19.65 -29.94
N THR A 313 -1.46 19.27 -30.47
CA THR A 313 -1.60 18.62 -31.77
C THR A 313 -1.20 19.53 -32.92
N ARG A 314 -1.70 20.77 -32.93
CA ARG A 314 -1.32 21.75 -33.94
C ARG A 314 0.17 22.07 -33.87
N PHE A 315 0.70 22.23 -32.67
CA PHE A 315 2.11 22.53 -32.46
C PHE A 315 2.97 21.39 -33.00
N TRP A 316 2.74 20.15 -32.55
CA TRP A 316 3.45 18.95 -33.02
C TRP A 316 3.42 18.74 -34.53
N MET A 317 2.28 19.00 -35.18
CA MET A 317 2.12 18.77 -36.62
C MET A 317 2.70 19.89 -37.49
N ASN A 318 2.56 21.15 -37.07
CA ASN A 318 2.78 22.31 -37.95
C ASN A 318 4.13 23.01 -37.74
N GLY A 319 4.87 22.71 -36.67
CA GLY A 319 6.19 23.31 -36.45
C GLY A 319 6.15 24.66 -35.73
N ILE A 320 7.33 25.11 -35.27
CA ILE A 320 7.57 26.52 -34.92
C ILE A 320 7.61 27.30 -36.23
N GLU A 321 6.47 27.81 -36.69
CA GLU A 321 6.53 28.86 -37.70
C GLU A 321 7.22 30.07 -37.06
N GLU A 322 8.46 30.32 -37.48
CA GLU A 322 9.01 31.67 -37.43
C GLU A 322 8.01 32.54 -38.16
N SER A 323 7.21 33.29 -37.41
CA SER A 323 6.29 34.29 -37.94
C SER A 323 7.09 35.48 -38.49
N GLY A 324 7.97 35.21 -39.45
CA GLY A 324 8.55 36.14 -40.38
C GLY A 324 7.53 36.40 -41.48
N ASN A 325 6.56 37.26 -41.18
CA ASN A 325 6.02 38.21 -42.14
C ASN A 325 5.51 37.64 -43.48
N LYS A 326 4.41 36.89 -43.47
CA LYS A 326 3.51 36.82 -44.63
C LYS A 326 2.06 37.10 -44.22
N ARG A 327 1.82 38.32 -43.72
CA ARG A 327 0.53 38.96 -44.01
C ARG A 327 0.46 39.08 -45.52
N SER A 328 -0.34 38.21 -46.14
CA SER A 328 -0.72 38.31 -47.54
C SER A 328 -1.31 39.70 -47.77
N THR A 329 -0.49 40.61 -48.28
CA THR A 329 -0.97 41.86 -48.85
C THR A 329 -1.74 41.47 -50.10
N LYS A 330 -3.03 41.20 -49.93
CA LYS A 330 -4.02 41.22 -51.01
C LYS A 330 -4.01 42.66 -51.55
N LYS A 331 -3.08 42.95 -52.46
CA LYS A 331 -3.13 44.13 -53.31
C LYS A 331 -4.47 44.05 -54.06
N ARG A 332 -5.45 44.84 -53.62
CA ARG A 332 -6.54 45.31 -54.46
C ARG A 332 -5.89 46.00 -55.67
N LYS A 333 -5.81 45.30 -56.80
CA LYS A 333 -5.67 45.94 -58.11
C LYS A 333 -7.08 46.32 -58.55
N ASN A 334 -7.34 47.62 -58.56
CA ASN A 334 -8.45 48.22 -59.30
C ASN A 334 -8.30 47.93 -60.79
N LYS A 335 -9.37 47.48 -61.44
CA LYS A 335 -9.92 48.15 -62.62
C LYS A 335 -11.38 47.76 -62.81
#